data_AF-A0A4P7H9Z7-F1
#
_entry.id   AF-A0A4P7H9Z7-F1
#
_cell.length_a   1.000
_cell.length_b   1.000
_cell.length_c   1.000
_cell.angle_alpha   90.00
_cell.angle_beta   90.00
_cell.angle_gamma   90.00
#
_symmetry.space_group_name_H-M   'P 1'
#
loop_
_entity.id
_entity.type
_entity.pdbx_description
1 polymer ?
#
loop_
_entity_poly.entity_id
_entity_poly.type
_entity_poly.pdbx_seq_one_letter_code
_entity_poly.pdbx_strand_id
1 'polypeptide(L)'
;MSKAFTPRVVQQLAPRITEIVDDILDKHSAAGAFDAVTAFAYPLQVTVICELLGVPLEDEARLSHWSALLARTLDPTSKQATEFRADPAEIQRAGTELSGYFEQLIERRRATPGPWSSAQRLVSRCRTCAASMRRAGGPRRRAVPRRLGPW
;
A
#
# COMPACT_ATOMS: atom_id res chain seq x y z
N MET A 1 -13.92 0.15 0.57
CA MET A 1 -12.77 -0.34 -0.22
C MET A 1 -13.14 -1.11 -1.50
N SER A 2 -14.42 -1.36 -1.87
CA SER A 2 -14.74 -2.37 -2.91
C SER A 2 -14.83 -1.92 -4.38
N LYS A 3 -14.66 -0.62 -4.71
CA LYS A 3 -14.80 -0.17 -6.12
C LYS A 3 -13.58 -0.44 -7.01
N ALA A 4 -12.42 -0.68 -6.40
CA ALA A 4 -11.17 -0.96 -7.11
C ALA A 4 -11.01 -2.45 -7.47
N PHE A 5 -11.57 -3.35 -6.66
CA PHE A 5 -11.48 -4.80 -6.82
C PHE A 5 -12.80 -5.41 -7.31
N THR A 6 -13.43 -4.78 -8.30
CA THR A 6 -14.63 -5.37 -8.92
C THR A 6 -14.21 -6.47 -9.90
N PRO A 7 -15.02 -7.53 -10.09
CA PRO A 7 -14.72 -8.59 -11.06
C PRO A 7 -14.38 -8.06 -12.45
N ARG A 8 -15.08 -7.00 -12.89
CA ARG A 8 -14.81 -6.32 -14.16
C ARG A 8 -13.41 -5.70 -14.20
N VAL A 9 -12.97 -5.05 -13.14
CA VAL A 9 -11.62 -4.47 -13.07
C VAL A 9 -10.57 -5.58 -13.04
N VAL A 10 -10.80 -6.65 -12.28
CA VAL A 10 -9.89 -7.80 -12.23
C VAL A 10 -9.77 -8.48 -13.60
N GLN A 11 -10.87 -8.66 -14.32
CA GLN A 11 -10.84 -9.20 -15.70
C GLN A 11 -10.06 -8.31 -16.67
N GLN A 12 -10.11 -6.98 -16.49
CA GLN A 12 -9.33 -6.05 -17.30
C GLN A 12 -7.82 -6.11 -17.01
N LEU A 13 -7.42 -6.65 -15.85
CA LEU A 13 -6.01 -6.84 -15.51
C LEU A 13 -5.42 -8.11 -16.14
N ALA A 14 -6.27 -9.08 -16.52
CA ALA A 14 -5.80 -10.38 -16.99
C ALA A 14 -4.78 -10.29 -18.15
N PRO A 15 -5.00 -9.48 -19.22
CA PRO A 15 -4.01 -9.36 -20.29
C PRO A 15 -2.66 -8.83 -19.81
N ARG A 16 -2.69 -7.86 -18.89
CA ARG A 16 -1.45 -7.30 -18.33
C ARG A 16 -0.73 -8.26 -17.42
N ILE A 17 -1.46 -9.02 -16.61
CA ILE A 17 -0.89 -10.07 -15.76
C ILE A 17 -0.21 -11.13 -16.64
N THR A 18 -0.81 -11.50 -17.78
CA THR A 18 -0.18 -12.40 -18.76
C THR A 18 1.14 -11.83 -19.26
N GLU A 19 1.18 -10.57 -19.68
CA GLU A 19 2.43 -9.92 -20.12
C GLU A 19 3.53 -9.96 -19.03
N ILE A 20 3.15 -9.67 -17.77
CA ILE A 20 4.10 -9.72 -16.65
C ILE A 20 4.60 -11.16 -16.42
N VAL A 21 3.71 -12.15 -16.52
CA VAL A 21 4.06 -13.57 -16.40
C VAL A 21 5.05 -13.97 -17.49
N ASP A 22 4.76 -13.60 -18.75
CA ASP A 22 5.63 -13.89 -19.89
C ASP A 22 7.00 -13.23 -19.70
N ASP A 23 7.06 -11.95 -19.33
CA ASP A 23 8.30 -11.22 -19.05
C ASP A 23 9.16 -11.87 -17.94
N ILE A 24 8.52 -12.46 -16.93
CA ILE A 24 9.23 -13.15 -15.84
C ILE A 24 9.75 -14.50 -16.31
N LEU A 25 8.92 -15.28 -17.03
CA LEU A 25 9.30 -16.60 -17.52
C LEU A 25 10.42 -16.51 -18.58
N ASP A 26 10.38 -15.52 -19.46
CA ASP A 26 11.39 -15.30 -20.49
C ASP A 26 12.78 -15.06 -19.89
N LYS A 27 12.87 -14.36 -18.75
CA LYS A 27 14.14 -14.14 -18.01
C LYS A 27 14.76 -15.43 -17.49
N HIS A 28 13.96 -16.47 -17.27
CA HIS A 28 14.40 -17.75 -16.73
C HIS A 28 14.41 -18.88 -17.77
N SER A 29 14.02 -18.60 -19.01
CA SER A 29 13.89 -19.58 -20.11
C SER A 29 15.17 -20.38 -20.38
N ALA A 30 16.34 -19.74 -20.27
CA ALA A 30 17.64 -20.37 -20.55
C ALA A 30 18.20 -21.22 -19.38
N ALA A 31 17.69 -21.03 -18.16
CA ALA A 31 18.29 -21.62 -16.96
C ALA A 31 17.86 -23.08 -16.69
N GLY A 32 16.79 -23.55 -17.35
CA GLY A 32 16.25 -24.92 -17.18
C GLY A 32 15.59 -25.20 -15.82
N ALA A 33 15.91 -24.43 -14.79
CA ALA A 33 15.28 -24.44 -13.47
C ALA A 33 15.35 -23.05 -12.81
N PHE A 34 14.33 -22.72 -11.99
CA PHE A 34 14.30 -21.52 -11.17
C PHE A 34 13.48 -21.76 -9.89
N ASP A 35 13.67 -20.91 -8.88
CA ASP A 35 12.87 -20.95 -7.65
C ASP A 35 11.49 -20.33 -7.88
N ALA A 36 10.44 -21.14 -7.77
CA ALA A 36 9.07 -20.70 -8.04
C ALA A 36 8.55 -19.60 -7.09
N VAL A 37 9.17 -19.40 -5.92
CA VAL A 37 8.78 -18.38 -4.96
C VAL A 37 9.55 -17.10 -5.22
N THR A 38 10.89 -17.14 -5.17
CA THR A 38 11.73 -15.93 -5.22
C THR A 38 11.89 -15.39 -6.64
N ALA A 39 11.86 -16.25 -7.65
CA ALA A 39 11.96 -15.84 -9.05
C ALA A 39 10.57 -15.73 -9.72
N PHE A 40 9.64 -16.57 -9.28
CA PHE A 40 8.22 -16.67 -9.67
C PHE A 40 7.24 -15.67 -9.04
N ALA A 41 6.64 -16.17 -7.96
CA ALA A 41 5.51 -15.56 -7.28
C ALA A 41 5.87 -14.16 -6.77
N TYR A 42 7.03 -14.03 -6.12
CA TYR A 42 7.45 -12.76 -5.52
C TYR A 42 7.48 -11.60 -6.51
N PRO A 43 8.19 -11.69 -7.64
CA PRO A 43 8.18 -10.62 -8.63
C PRO A 43 6.79 -10.36 -9.23
N LEU A 44 5.99 -11.41 -9.49
CA LEU A 44 4.66 -11.28 -10.09
C LEU A 44 3.72 -10.44 -9.21
N GLN A 45 3.52 -10.85 -7.96
CA GLN A 45 2.56 -10.19 -7.06
C GLN A 45 2.95 -8.74 -6.75
N VAL A 46 4.26 -8.49 -6.65
CA VAL A 46 4.84 -7.19 -6.36
C VAL A 46 4.67 -6.24 -7.54
N THR A 47 4.94 -6.73 -8.75
CA THR A 47 4.72 -5.94 -9.98
C THR A 47 3.25 -5.57 -10.13
N VAL A 48 2.34 -6.53 -9.93
CA VAL A 48 0.90 -6.30 -10.05
C VAL A 48 0.40 -5.28 -9.01
N ILE A 49 0.80 -5.39 -7.75
CA ILE A 49 0.34 -4.43 -6.72
C ILE A 49 0.93 -3.03 -6.95
N CYS A 50 2.19 -2.94 -7.37
CA CYS A 50 2.82 -1.66 -7.72
C CYS A 50 2.08 -0.98 -8.88
N GLU A 51 1.75 -1.71 -9.95
CA GLU A 51 0.97 -1.16 -11.07
C GLU A 51 -0.43 -0.69 -10.63
N LEU A 52 -1.12 -1.48 -9.81
CA LEU A 52 -2.45 -1.13 -9.29
C LEU A 52 -2.43 0.13 -8.42
N LEU A 53 -1.43 0.25 -7.54
CA LEU A 53 -1.24 1.44 -6.71
C LEU A 53 -0.67 2.61 -7.51
N GLY A 54 -0.10 2.36 -8.69
CA GLY A 54 0.67 3.32 -9.48
C GLY A 54 2.00 3.68 -8.82
N VAL A 55 2.54 2.79 -8.02
CA VAL A 55 3.85 2.90 -7.39
C VAL A 55 4.90 2.49 -8.43
N PRO A 56 5.94 3.30 -8.67
CA PRO A 56 7.07 2.88 -9.49
C PRO A 56 7.75 1.65 -8.89
N LEU A 57 8.18 0.70 -9.72
CA LEU A 57 8.73 -0.57 -9.24
C LEU A 57 10.04 -0.37 -8.46
N GLU A 58 10.78 0.70 -8.76
CA GLU A 58 11.99 1.11 -8.04
C GLU A 58 11.73 1.49 -6.57
N ASP A 59 10.50 1.89 -6.23
CA ASP A 59 10.10 2.27 -4.87
C ASP A 59 9.59 1.06 -4.05
N GLU A 60 9.53 -0.13 -4.64
CA GLU A 60 9.05 -1.37 -4.03
C GLU A 60 9.72 -1.70 -2.69
N ALA A 61 11.05 -1.66 -2.65
CA ALA A 61 11.81 -2.03 -1.46
C ALA A 61 11.49 -1.11 -0.29
N ARG A 62 11.27 0.19 -0.56
CA ARG A 62 10.86 1.18 0.44
C ARG A 62 9.46 0.89 0.94
N LEU A 63 8.53 0.60 0.03
CA LEU A 63 7.16 0.23 0.40
C LEU A 63 7.09 -1.05 1.22
N SER A 64 7.84 -2.07 0.82
CA SER A 64 7.93 -3.36 1.51
C SER A 64 8.47 -3.17 2.94
N HIS A 65 9.53 -2.36 3.10
CA HIS A 65 10.09 -2.03 4.40
C HIS A 65 9.08 -1.34 5.33
N TRP A 66 8.44 -0.26 4.88
CA TRP A 66 7.42 0.43 5.69
C TRP A 66 6.23 -0.50 6.00
N SER A 67 5.79 -1.30 5.02
CA SER A 67 4.68 -2.25 5.20
C SER A 67 5.01 -3.34 6.21
N ALA A 68 6.23 -3.87 6.20
CA ALA A 68 6.69 -4.87 7.15
C ALA A 68 6.75 -4.33 8.59
N LEU A 69 7.18 -3.07 8.78
CA LEU A 69 7.18 -2.43 10.08
C LEU A 69 5.76 -2.18 10.59
N LEU A 70 4.86 -1.72 9.71
CA LEU A 70 3.47 -1.44 10.07
C LEU A 70 2.66 -2.71 10.31
N ALA A 71 2.90 -3.79 9.55
CA ALA A 71 2.20 -5.07 9.71
C ALA A 71 2.34 -5.66 11.12
N ARG A 72 3.47 -5.40 11.80
CA ARG A 72 3.70 -5.80 13.20
C ARG A 72 2.72 -5.16 14.18
N THR A 73 2.15 -4.01 13.84
CA THR A 73 1.11 -3.35 14.65
C THR A 73 -0.27 -3.98 14.47
N LEU A 74 -0.52 -4.63 13.33
CA LEU A 74 -1.80 -5.23 12.98
C LEU A 74 -1.95 -6.65 13.56
N ASP A 75 -0.82 -7.36 13.73
CA ASP A 75 -0.77 -8.65 14.42
C ASP A 75 0.37 -8.67 15.46
N PRO A 76 0.09 -8.22 16.69
CA PRO A 76 1.03 -8.26 17.81
C PRO A 76 1.45 -9.67 18.23
N THR A 77 0.74 -10.70 17.74
CA THR A 77 0.94 -12.11 18.11
C THR A 77 1.70 -12.91 17.05
N SER A 78 1.97 -12.31 15.88
CA SER A 78 2.78 -12.95 14.85
C SER A 78 4.19 -13.27 15.35
N LYS A 79 4.72 -14.46 15.03
CA LYS A 79 6.08 -14.89 15.43
C LYS A 79 7.16 -13.86 15.05
N GLN A 80 6.96 -13.13 13.95
CA GLN A 80 7.84 -12.05 13.48
C GLN A 80 7.81 -10.80 14.38
N ALA A 81 6.67 -10.48 14.99
CA ALA A 81 6.54 -9.40 15.97
C ALA A 81 7.19 -9.76 17.32
N THR A 82 7.21 -11.05 17.67
CA THR A 82 7.78 -11.55 18.93
C THR A 82 9.31 -11.66 18.91
N GLU A 83 9.92 -11.99 17.77
CA GLU A 83 11.38 -12.17 17.63
C GLU A 83 12.14 -10.87 17.37
N PHE A 84 11.53 -9.89 16.70
CA PHE A 84 12.13 -8.57 16.45
C PHE A 84 11.18 -7.46 16.91
N ARG A 85 11.35 -6.98 18.14
CA ARG A 85 10.72 -5.74 18.60
C ARG A 85 11.33 -4.57 17.85
N ALA A 86 10.64 -4.07 16.82
CA ALA A 86 10.96 -2.76 16.25
C ALA A 86 10.68 -1.69 17.30
N ASP A 87 11.51 -0.64 17.31
CA ASP A 87 11.30 0.51 18.20
C ASP A 87 9.95 1.16 17.84
N PRO A 88 9.04 1.43 18.80
CA PRO A 88 7.83 2.20 18.54
C PRO A 88 8.07 3.51 17.77
N ALA A 89 9.22 4.16 17.96
CA ALA A 89 9.60 5.35 17.20
C ALA A 89 9.93 5.05 15.72
N GLU A 90 10.44 3.86 15.41
CA GLU A 90 10.68 3.40 14.04
C GLU A 90 9.37 3.12 13.31
N ILE A 91 8.43 2.43 13.95
CA ILE A 91 7.09 2.18 13.40
C ILE A 91 6.37 3.50 13.12
N GLN A 92 6.44 4.45 14.06
CA GLN A 92 5.83 5.77 13.88
C GLN A 92 6.45 6.54 12.70
N ARG A 93 7.79 6.48 12.55
CA ARG A 93 8.49 7.09 11.41
C ARG A 93 8.07 6.46 10.08
N ALA A 94 8.03 5.13 10.01
CA ALA A 94 7.58 4.41 8.82
C ALA A 94 6.15 4.80 8.42
N GLY A 95 5.24 4.97 9.39
CA GLY A 95 3.88 5.45 9.12
C GLY A 95 3.83 6.87 8.55
N THR A 96 4.66 7.78 9.07
CA THR A 96 4.77 9.16 8.57
C THR A 96 5.35 9.20 7.16
N GLU A 97 6.44 8.46 6.91
CA GLU A 97 7.09 8.41 5.60
C GLU A 97 6.19 7.78 4.53
N LEU A 98 5.52 6.67 4.84
CA LEU A 98 4.59 6.02 3.93
C LEU A 98 3.44 6.95 3.55
N SER A 99 2.89 7.68 4.53
CA SER A 99 1.82 8.66 4.29
C SER A 99 2.28 9.80 3.40
N GLY A 100 3.45 10.39 3.68
CA GLY A 100 4.03 11.46 2.87
C GLY A 100 4.35 11.01 1.44
N TYR A 101 4.82 9.77 1.27
CA TYR A 101 5.05 9.17 -0.04
C TYR A 101 3.76 9.07 -0.86
N PHE A 102 2.68 8.54 -0.29
CA PHE A 102 1.40 8.43 -1.00
C PHE A 102 0.78 9.81 -1.31
N GLU A 103 0.96 10.81 -0.45
CA GLU A 103 0.55 12.19 -0.76
C GLU A 103 1.26 12.73 -2.00
N GLN A 104 2.58 12.57 -2.09
CA GLN A 104 3.35 12.97 -3.26
C GLN A 104 2.95 12.18 -4.50
N LEU A 105 2.69 10.88 -4.36
CA LEU A 105 2.25 10.03 -5.46
C LEU A 105 0.88 10.47 -6.00
N ILE A 106 -0.06 10.79 -5.12
CA ILE A 106 -1.37 11.32 -5.47
C ILE A 106 -1.22 12.65 -6.23
N GLU A 107 -0.34 13.54 -5.77
CA GLU A 107 -0.14 14.85 -6.40
C GLU A 107 0.49 14.72 -7.80
N ARG A 108 1.53 13.89 -7.94
CA ARG A 108 2.12 13.55 -9.26
C ARG A 108 1.07 13.00 -10.22
N ARG A 109 0.19 12.13 -9.73
CA ARG A 109 -0.88 11.53 -10.53
C ARG A 109 -2.00 12.51 -10.90
N ARG A 110 -2.24 13.55 -10.08
CA ARG A 110 -3.14 14.65 -10.43
C ARG A 110 -2.55 15.54 -11.50
N ALA A 111 -1.25 15.79 -11.43
CA ALA A 111 -0.53 16.63 -12.40
C ALA A 111 -0.38 15.94 -13.77
N THR A 112 -0.16 14.62 -13.82
CA THR A 112 -0.02 13.87 -15.07
C THR A 112 -0.98 12.67 -15.13
N PRO A 113 -2.15 12.83 -15.75
CA PRO A 113 -3.07 11.74 -16.07
C PRO A 113 -2.42 10.70 -17.02
N GLY A 114 -1.97 9.56 -16.49
CA GLY A 114 -1.42 8.46 -17.29
C GLY A 114 -2.49 7.46 -17.81
N PRO A 115 -2.16 6.64 -18.82
CA PRO A 115 -3.11 5.77 -19.55
C PRO A 115 -3.70 4.60 -18.73
N TRP A 116 -3.08 4.20 -17.60
CA TRP A 116 -3.54 3.08 -16.77
C TRP A 116 -4.55 3.50 -15.68
N SER A 117 -5.67 4.08 -16.11
CA SER A 117 -6.62 4.77 -15.23
C SER A 117 -7.85 3.92 -14.80
N SER A 118 -7.64 2.76 -14.18
CA SER A 118 -8.65 2.21 -13.27
C SER A 118 -8.50 2.82 -11.86
N ALA A 119 -7.27 3.14 -11.45
CA ALA A 119 -6.94 3.81 -10.19
C ALA A 119 -7.29 5.31 -10.15
N GLN A 120 -7.48 5.96 -11.31
CA GLN A 120 -7.82 7.38 -11.37
C GLN A 120 -9.21 7.70 -10.80
N ARG A 121 -10.11 6.70 -10.74
CA ARG A 121 -11.40 6.81 -10.03
C ARG A 121 -11.26 6.84 -8.50
N LEU A 122 -10.13 6.37 -7.95
CA LEU A 122 -9.85 6.47 -6.51
C LEU A 122 -9.38 7.88 -6.13
N VAL A 123 -8.56 8.50 -6.98
CA VAL A 123 -8.00 9.85 -6.74
C VAL A 123 -9.00 10.97 -7.08
N SER A 124 -9.85 10.78 -8.10
CA SER A 124 -10.81 11.81 -8.56
C SER A 124 -12.04 12.01 -7.64
N ARG A 125 -12.31 11.10 -6.70
CA ARG A 125 -13.42 11.26 -5.70
C ARG A 125 -12.95 11.54 -4.28
N CYS A 126 -11.66 11.78 -4.05
CA CYS A 126 -11.14 12.12 -2.72
C CYS A 126 -11.05 13.65 -2.51
N ARG A 127 -12.18 14.36 -2.65
CA ARG A 127 -12.28 15.78 -2.25
C ARG A 127 -12.16 15.98 -0.73
N THR A 128 -12.35 14.93 0.06
CA THR A 128 -12.57 15.04 1.51
C THR A 128 -11.35 14.74 2.39
N CYS A 129 -10.34 13.98 1.93
CA CYS A 129 -9.18 13.64 2.78
C CYS A 129 -8.22 14.82 3.01
N ALA A 130 -7.96 15.65 1.99
CA ALA A 130 -7.05 16.80 2.15
C ALA A 130 -7.62 17.90 3.09
N ALA A 131 -8.92 17.86 3.38
CA ALA A 131 -9.58 18.77 4.32
C ALA A 131 -9.62 18.20 5.76
N SER A 132 -9.61 16.87 5.93
CA SER A 132 -9.66 16.23 7.25
C SER A 132 -8.30 16.18 7.94
N MET A 133 -7.20 15.97 7.21
CA MET A 133 -5.84 15.91 7.80
C MET A 133 -5.39 17.26 8.38
N ARG A 134 -5.77 18.39 7.77
CA ARG A 134 -5.48 19.73 8.34
C ARG A 134 -6.22 20.04 9.65
N ARG A 135 -7.31 19.33 9.98
CA ARG A 135 -8.07 19.55 11.23
C ARG A 135 -7.60 18.70 12.41
N ALA A 136 -6.69 17.75 12.20
CA ALA A 136 -6.24 16.83 13.25
C ALA A 136 -5.07 17.37 14.10
N GLY A 137 -4.48 18.53 13.76
CA GLY A 137 -3.32 19.12 14.44
C GLY A 137 -3.60 20.16 15.53
N GLY A 138 -4.83 20.25 16.08
CA GLY A 138 -5.18 21.21 17.13
C GLY A 138 -5.48 20.53 18.48
N PRO A 139 -5.01 21.07 19.63
CA PRO A 139 -5.14 20.40 20.91
C PRO A 139 -6.62 20.39 21.36
N ARG A 140 -7.28 19.25 21.23
CA ARG A 140 -8.64 19.06 21.78
C ARG A 140 -8.55 18.81 23.28
N ARG A 141 -8.64 19.86 24.09
CA ARG A 141 -9.05 19.74 25.50
C ARG A 141 -10.48 19.20 25.51
N ARG A 142 -10.66 17.90 25.79
CA ARG A 142 -11.98 17.32 26.09
C ARG A 142 -12.34 17.68 27.53
N ALA A 143 -13.35 18.52 27.72
CA ALA A 143 -14.05 18.63 29.00
C ALA A 143 -14.91 17.37 29.19
N VAL A 144 -14.71 16.67 30.32
CA VAL A 144 -15.51 15.52 30.75
C VAL A 144 -16.69 16.06 31.56
N PRO A 145 -17.95 15.92 31.13
CA PRO A 145 -19.07 16.22 32.01
C PRO A 145 -19.27 15.05 32.98
N ARG A 146 -18.97 15.28 34.26
CA ARG A 146 -19.42 14.44 35.38
C ARG A 146 -20.96 14.35 35.35
N ARG A 147 -21.50 13.14 35.27
CA ARG A 147 -22.79 12.82 35.90
C ARG A 147 -22.70 11.46 36.61
N LEU A 148 -23.15 11.51 37.85
CA LEU A 148 -23.12 10.49 38.88
C LEU A 148 -24.36 9.59 38.81
N GLY A 149 -24.15 8.28 39.01
CA GLY A 149 -25.08 7.32 39.64
C GLY A 149 -26.14 6.61 38.78
N PRO A 150 -26.78 5.53 39.29
CA PRO A 150 -26.16 4.41 40.01
C PRO A 150 -26.60 3.01 39.48
N TRP A 151 -25.67 2.06 39.67
CA TRP A 151 -25.73 0.59 39.48
C TRP A 151 -25.94 0.05 38.07
#